data_AF-A0A953E217-F1
#
_entry.id   AF-A0A953E217-F1
#
_cell.length_a   1.000
_cell.length_b   1.000
_cell.length_c   1.000
_cell.angle_alpha   90.00
_cell.angle_beta   90.00
_cell.angle_gamma   90.00
#
_symmetry.space_group_name_H-M   'P 1'
#
loop_
_entity.id
_entity.type
_entity.pdbx_description
1 polymer ?
#
loop_
_entity_poly.entity_id
_entity_poly.type
_entity_poly.pdbx_seq_one_letter_code
_entity_poly.pdbx_strand_id
1 'polypeptide(L)'
;DLLEARGVQVFYAIHPVAGRMPGHMNVLLAEANVPYEQLKEMDAANPEFSSTDVAVVVGANDVVNPAARDLPGSPIYGMPILNVDEAANVVFLKRSLRPGFAGIDNALLYHPKTTLLFGDAKESLSKLVAAVKNL
;
A
#
# COMPACT_ATOMS: atom_id res chain seq x y z
N ASP A 1 4.78 11.52 -10.88
CA ASP A 1 4.75 12.32 -12.12
C ASP A 1 3.36 12.72 -12.59
N LEU A 2 2.57 11.84 -13.23
CA LEU A 2 1.31 12.25 -13.90
C LEU A 2 0.28 12.86 -12.93
N LEU A 3 0.17 12.30 -11.73
CA LEU A 3 -0.73 12.80 -10.68
C LEU A 3 -0.22 14.15 -10.14
N GLU A 4 1.08 14.27 -9.89
CA GLU A 4 1.70 15.51 -9.40
C GLU A 4 1.59 16.65 -10.42
N ALA A 5 1.73 16.36 -11.71
CA ALA A 5 1.49 17.32 -12.79
C ALA A 5 0.04 17.84 -12.82
N ARG A 6 -0.89 17.12 -12.19
CA ARG A 6 -2.30 17.52 -11.98
C ARG A 6 -2.53 18.14 -10.58
N GLY A 7 -1.48 18.42 -9.82
CA GLY A 7 -1.55 19.03 -8.49
C GLY A 7 -1.89 18.08 -7.35
N VAL A 8 -1.89 16.76 -7.59
CA VAL A 8 -2.13 15.76 -6.54
C VAL A 8 -0.85 15.58 -5.72
N GLN A 9 -0.98 15.62 -4.40
CA GLN A 9 0.12 15.31 -3.48
C GLN A 9 0.32 13.79 -3.43
N VAL A 10 1.56 13.33 -3.66
CA VAL A 10 1.91 11.91 -3.69
C VAL A 10 3.09 11.67 -2.76
N PHE A 11 2.97 10.63 -1.93
CA PHE A 11 4.07 10.10 -1.13
C PHE A 11 3.99 8.57 -1.10
N TYR A 12 5.12 7.93 -0.79
CA TYR A 12 5.27 6.49 -0.67
C TYR A 12 5.44 6.14 0.80
N ALA A 13 4.52 5.35 1.33
CA ALA A 13 4.59 4.85 2.70
C ALA A 13 5.36 3.53 2.74
N ILE A 14 6.49 3.51 3.45
CA ILE A 14 7.42 2.38 3.47
C ILE A 14 7.32 1.66 4.81
N HIS A 15 6.98 0.37 4.74
CA HIS A 15 7.03 -0.50 5.91
C HIS A 15 8.44 -1.09 6.07
N PRO A 16 9.02 -1.12 7.29
CA PRO A 16 10.42 -1.52 7.50
C PRO A 16 10.75 -2.96 7.03
N VAL A 17 9.76 -3.85 7.04
CA VAL A 17 9.89 -5.24 6.56
C VAL A 17 9.12 -5.52 5.26
N ALA A 18 8.75 -4.48 4.50
CA ALA A 18 8.18 -4.68 3.16
C ALA A 18 9.20 -5.36 2.24
N GLY A 19 8.74 -6.39 1.51
CA GLY A 19 9.58 -7.14 0.58
C GLY A 19 10.18 -8.40 1.19
N ARG A 20 11.46 -8.65 0.89
CA ARG A 20 12.21 -9.87 1.26
C ARG A 20 13.61 -9.62 1.82
N MET A 21 14.00 -8.34 1.95
CA MET A 21 15.27 -7.93 2.55
C MET A 21 15.07 -6.56 3.25
N PRO A 22 15.87 -6.21 4.26
CA PRO A 22 15.84 -4.88 4.85
C PRO A 22 16.04 -3.79 3.77
N GLY A 23 15.20 -2.75 3.79
CA GLY A 23 15.29 -1.63 2.83
C GLY A 23 14.93 -1.99 1.38
N HIS A 24 14.28 -3.13 1.12
CA HIS A 24 13.98 -3.60 -0.24
C HIS A 24 13.27 -2.53 -1.07
N MET A 25 12.23 -1.90 -0.51
CA MET A 25 11.44 -0.90 -1.25
C MET A 25 12.23 0.38 -1.48
N ASN A 26 13.06 0.82 -0.53
CA ASN A 26 13.91 2.00 -0.68
C ASN A 26 14.87 1.85 -1.87
N VAL A 27 15.50 0.68 -2.02
CA VAL A 27 16.40 0.40 -3.15
C VAL A 27 15.65 0.45 -4.48
N LEU A 28 14.50 -0.24 -4.60
CA LEU A 28 13.74 -0.27 -5.85
C LEU A 28 13.18 1.11 -6.23
N LEU A 29 12.74 1.90 -5.26
CA LEU A 29 12.23 3.25 -5.50
C LEU A 29 13.36 4.22 -5.86
N ALA A 30 14.54 4.07 -5.26
CA ALA A 30 15.72 4.81 -5.67
C ALA A 30 16.16 4.46 -7.11
N GLU A 31 16.16 3.18 -7.48
CA GLU A 31 16.42 2.74 -8.87
C GLU A 31 15.39 3.29 -9.87
N ALA A 32 14.14 3.48 -9.43
CA ALA A 32 13.08 4.11 -10.21
C ALA A 32 13.16 5.65 -10.23
N ASN A 33 14.20 6.26 -9.63
CA ASN A 33 14.39 7.70 -9.49
C ASN A 33 13.25 8.42 -8.74
N VAL A 34 12.64 7.75 -7.75
CA VAL A 34 11.66 8.40 -6.87
C VAL A 34 12.39 9.37 -5.93
N PRO A 35 11.95 10.62 -5.81
CA PRO A 35 12.59 11.59 -4.93
C PRO A 35 12.49 11.17 -3.45
N TYR A 36 13.59 11.34 -2.70
CA TYR A 36 13.68 10.89 -1.30
C TYR A 36 12.65 11.58 -0.40
N GLU A 37 12.31 12.83 -0.67
CA GLU A 37 11.30 13.60 0.05
C GLU A 37 9.88 13.00 -0.06
N GLN A 38 9.64 12.19 -1.09
CA GLN A 38 8.37 11.47 -1.24
C GLN A 38 8.36 10.15 -0.46
N LEU A 39 9.52 9.67 0.00
CA LEU A 39 9.62 8.43 0.76
C LEU A 39 9.39 8.73 2.25
N LYS A 40 8.25 8.28 2.77
CA LYS A 40 7.93 8.35 4.20
C LYS A 40 8.02 6.96 4.81
N GLU A 41 8.91 6.81 5.80
CA GLU A 41 8.93 5.62 6.65
C GLU A 41 7.63 5.53 7.46
N MET A 42 7.27 4.31 7.87
CA MET A 42 5.98 3.98 8.51
C MET A 42 5.56 4.95 9.62
N ASP A 43 6.45 5.30 10.55
CA ASP A 43 6.12 6.19 11.67
C ASP A 43 5.77 7.62 11.21
N ALA A 44 6.37 8.09 10.12
CA ALA A 44 6.07 9.38 9.52
C ALA A 44 4.87 9.32 8.58
N ALA A 45 4.60 8.17 7.96
CA ALA A 45 3.48 7.98 7.05
C ALA A 45 2.15 7.76 7.79
N ASN A 46 2.16 7.03 8.91
CA ASN A 46 0.93 6.61 9.59
C ASN A 46 0.00 7.77 10.01
N PRO A 47 0.51 8.89 10.57
CA PRO A 47 -0.34 10.03 10.92
C PRO A 47 -1.08 10.67 9.73
N GLU A 48 -0.56 10.50 8.51
CA GLU A 48 -1.10 11.12 7.29
C GLU A 48 -2.28 10.33 6.70
N PHE A 49 -2.47 9.05 7.06
CA PHE A 49 -3.53 8.25 6.43
C PHE A 49 -4.92 8.79 6.75
N SER A 50 -5.13 9.32 7.96
CA SER A 50 -6.43 9.90 8.36
C SER A 50 -6.88 11.10 7.50
N SER A 51 -5.93 11.80 6.86
CA SER A 51 -6.19 12.91 5.92
C SER A 51 -5.95 12.53 4.46
N THR A 52 -5.67 11.26 4.16
CA THR A 52 -5.38 10.76 2.81
C THR A 52 -6.67 10.35 2.10
N ASP A 53 -6.93 10.92 0.92
CA ASP A 53 -8.12 10.60 0.11
C ASP A 53 -8.10 9.16 -0.44
N VAL A 54 -6.93 8.71 -0.92
CA VAL A 54 -6.76 7.39 -1.55
C VAL A 54 -5.43 6.76 -1.17
N ALA A 55 -5.46 5.58 -0.56
CA ALA A 55 -4.29 4.73 -0.37
C ALA A 55 -4.23 3.63 -1.46
N VAL A 56 -3.16 3.63 -2.26
CA VAL A 56 -2.95 2.61 -3.30
C VAL A 56 -1.96 1.56 -2.80
N VAL A 57 -2.46 0.38 -2.46
CA VAL A 57 -1.66 -0.75 -1.95
C VAL A 57 -1.22 -1.62 -3.12
N VAL A 58 0.09 -1.65 -3.40
CA VAL A 58 0.66 -2.42 -4.52
C VAL A 58 1.41 -3.64 -3.99
N GLY A 59 0.83 -4.83 -4.14
CA GLY A 59 1.53 -6.10 -3.88
C GLY A 59 1.87 -6.39 -2.40
N ALA A 60 1.58 -5.47 -1.48
CA ALA A 60 1.65 -5.71 -0.04
C ALA A 60 0.45 -6.52 0.45
N ASN A 61 0.58 -7.20 1.59
CA ASN A 61 -0.55 -7.88 2.24
C ASN A 61 -0.42 -7.83 3.77
N ASP A 62 0.55 -8.53 4.34
CA ASP A 62 0.65 -8.67 5.80
C ASP A 62 0.95 -7.33 6.49
N VAL A 63 1.77 -6.48 5.86
CA VAL A 63 2.18 -5.16 6.38
C VAL A 63 1.09 -4.09 6.38
N VAL A 64 -0.10 -4.42 5.86
CA VAL A 64 -1.30 -3.57 5.85
C VAL A 64 -2.51 -4.30 6.42
N ASN A 65 -2.30 -5.42 7.13
CA ASN A 65 -3.40 -6.26 7.62
C ASN A 65 -3.81 -5.82 9.04
N PRO A 66 -5.03 -5.27 9.23
CA PRO A 66 -5.51 -4.78 10.53
C PRO A 66 -5.55 -5.86 11.62
N ALA A 67 -5.51 -7.14 11.25
CA ALA A 67 -5.41 -8.26 12.20
C ALA A 67 -4.19 -8.14 13.13
N ALA A 68 -3.14 -7.42 12.73
CA ALA A 68 -1.99 -7.14 13.58
C ALA A 68 -2.33 -6.24 14.79
N ARG A 69 -3.35 -5.39 14.66
CA ARG A 69 -3.81 -4.45 15.69
C ARG A 69 -5.05 -4.96 16.41
N ASP A 70 -6.00 -5.54 15.66
CA ASP A 70 -7.38 -5.71 16.13
C ASP A 70 -7.72 -7.14 16.59
N LEU A 71 -6.89 -8.14 16.24
CA LEU A 71 -7.19 -9.56 16.48
C LEU A 71 -6.16 -10.22 17.41
N PRO A 72 -6.38 -10.18 18.74
CA PRO A 72 -5.60 -10.96 19.69
C PRO A 72 -5.58 -12.44 19.31
N GLY A 73 -4.39 -13.02 19.15
CA GLY A 73 -4.20 -14.41 18.71
C GLY A 73 -3.92 -14.58 17.21
N SER A 74 -3.99 -13.51 16.41
CA SER A 74 -3.44 -13.51 15.07
C SER A 74 -1.93 -13.77 15.10
N PRO A 75 -1.35 -14.56 14.18
CA PRO A 75 0.10 -14.75 14.07
C PRO A 75 0.91 -13.45 13.89
N ILE A 76 0.26 -12.39 13.43
CA ILE A 76 0.88 -11.06 13.24
C ILE A 76 0.45 -10.05 14.31
N TYR A 77 -0.25 -10.48 15.37
CA TYR A 77 -0.70 -9.58 16.43
C TYR A 77 0.49 -8.87 17.10
N GLY A 78 0.40 -7.56 17.24
CA GLY A 78 1.48 -6.70 17.75
C GLY A 78 2.54 -6.31 16.72
N MET A 79 2.49 -6.85 15.49
CA MET A 79 3.34 -6.37 14.39
C MET A 79 2.91 -4.94 14.03
N PRO A 80 3.84 -3.96 14.01
CA PRO A 80 3.54 -2.67 13.41
C PRO A 80 3.08 -2.85 11.97
N ILE A 81 2.12 -2.03 11.52
CA ILE A 81 1.60 -2.04 10.15
C ILE A 81 1.43 -0.61 9.66
N LEU A 82 1.26 -0.47 8.34
CA LEU A 82 0.77 0.78 7.75
C LEU A 82 -0.75 0.86 7.94
N ASN A 83 -1.23 1.95 8.56
CA ASN A 83 -2.65 2.19 8.82
C ASN A 83 -3.41 2.67 7.57
N VAL A 84 -3.23 1.97 6.44
CA VAL A 84 -3.89 2.31 5.17
C VAL A 84 -5.42 2.21 5.28
N ASP A 85 -5.91 1.47 6.28
CA ASP A 85 -7.30 1.38 6.66
C ASP A 85 -7.83 2.65 7.33
N GLU A 86 -7.03 3.68 7.55
CA GLU A 86 -7.50 5.00 8.00
C GLU A 86 -7.76 5.97 6.83
N ALA A 87 -7.26 5.68 5.63
CA ALA A 87 -7.54 6.48 4.43
C ALA A 87 -9.02 6.46 4.05
N ALA A 88 -9.48 7.50 3.35
CA ALA A 88 -10.88 7.60 2.93
C ALA A 88 -11.27 6.46 1.96
N ASN A 89 -10.38 6.13 1.02
CA ASN A 89 -10.53 4.98 0.12
C ASN A 89 -9.23 4.19 0.00
N VAL A 90 -9.36 2.89 -0.25
CA VAL A 90 -8.21 2.00 -0.47
C VAL A 90 -8.36 1.32 -1.82
N VAL A 91 -7.30 1.32 -2.63
CA VAL A 91 -7.22 0.54 -3.87
C VAL A 91 -6.16 -0.53 -3.70
N PHE A 92 -6.56 -1.80 -3.76
CA PHE A 92 -5.68 -2.91 -3.46
C PHE A 92 -5.34 -3.69 -4.74
N LEU A 93 -4.08 -3.63 -5.16
CA LEU A 93 -3.58 -4.30 -6.37
C LEU A 93 -2.95 -5.63 -6.00
N LYS A 94 -3.59 -6.73 -6.39
CA LYS A 94 -3.09 -8.10 -6.19
C LYS A 94 -3.66 -9.07 -7.21
N ARG A 95 -3.06 -10.25 -7.34
CA ARG A 95 -3.47 -11.24 -8.36
C ARG A 95 -4.72 -12.05 -8.00
N SER A 96 -5.03 -12.21 -6.72
CA SER A 96 -6.14 -13.03 -6.22
C SER A 96 -6.38 -12.73 -4.73
N LEU A 97 -7.38 -13.34 -4.09
CA LEU A 97 -7.60 -13.23 -2.64
C LEU A 97 -6.61 -14.02 -1.76
N ARG A 98 -5.62 -14.71 -2.35
CA ARG A 98 -4.66 -15.51 -1.58
C ARG A 98 -3.93 -14.70 -0.48
N PRO A 99 -3.61 -15.34 0.65
CA PRO A 99 -2.93 -14.71 1.78
C PRO A 99 -1.48 -14.34 1.43
N GLY A 100 -0.87 -13.55 2.31
CA GLY A 100 0.54 -13.17 2.24
C GLY A 100 1.46 -14.24 2.81
N PHE A 101 2.61 -13.82 3.34
CA PHE A 101 3.60 -14.72 3.93
C PHE A 101 3.09 -15.35 5.23
N ALA A 102 2.37 -14.57 6.05
CA ALA A 102 1.79 -15.05 7.30
C ALA A 102 0.68 -16.11 7.11
N GLY A 103 0.21 -16.33 5.88
CA GLY A 103 -0.78 -17.36 5.58
C GLY A 103 -2.19 -17.08 6.09
N ILE A 104 -2.45 -15.86 6.57
CA ILE A 104 -3.76 -15.44 7.09
C ILE A 104 -4.51 -14.54 6.11
N ASP A 105 -5.83 -14.55 6.23
CA ASP A 105 -6.68 -13.65 5.47
C ASP A 105 -6.53 -12.19 5.94
N ASN A 106 -6.84 -11.25 5.05
CA ASN A 106 -6.72 -9.83 5.33
C ASN A 106 -8.10 -9.17 5.29
N ALA A 107 -8.58 -8.78 6.48
CA ALA A 107 -9.89 -8.16 6.66
C ALA A 107 -10.07 -6.88 5.84
N LEU A 108 -8.97 -6.16 5.54
CA LEU A 108 -9.00 -4.95 4.72
C LEU A 108 -9.54 -5.20 3.31
N LEU A 109 -9.34 -6.40 2.76
CA LEU A 109 -9.79 -6.77 1.41
C LEU A 109 -11.32 -6.80 1.28
N TYR A 110 -12.04 -6.88 2.41
CA TYR A 110 -13.49 -6.95 2.47
C TYR A 110 -14.12 -5.66 3.00
N HIS A 111 -13.31 -4.66 3.36
CA HIS A 111 -13.83 -3.39 3.86
C HIS A 111 -14.59 -2.65 2.74
N PRO A 112 -15.76 -2.05 2.99
CA PRO A 112 -16.57 -1.36 1.96
C PRO A 112 -15.87 -0.22 1.22
N LYS A 113 -14.76 0.29 1.76
CA LYS A 113 -13.95 1.38 1.17
C LYS A 113 -12.76 0.86 0.36
N THR A 114 -12.57 -0.45 0.34
CA THR A 114 -11.49 -1.11 -0.37
C THR A 114 -12.00 -1.59 -1.71
N THR A 115 -11.41 -1.08 -2.79
CA THR A 115 -11.61 -1.58 -4.14
C THR A 115 -10.47 -2.53 -4.49
N LEU A 116 -10.80 -3.77 -4.86
CA LEU A 116 -9.82 -4.76 -5.31
C LEU A 116 -9.60 -4.63 -6.82
N LEU A 117 -8.35 -4.40 -7.23
CA LEU A 117 -7.95 -4.42 -8.63
C LEU A 117 -7.14 -5.70 -8.88
N PHE A 118 -7.81 -6.72 -9.43
CA PHE A 118 -7.16 -7.99 -9.70
C PHE A 118 -6.28 -7.96 -10.96
N GLY A 119 -5.04 -8.39 -10.82
CA GLY A 119 -4.11 -8.53 -11.94
C GLY A 119 -2.65 -8.61 -11.53
N ASP A 120 -1.78 -8.72 -12.52
CA ASP A 120 -0.35 -8.43 -12.33
C ASP A 120 -0.17 -6.94 -11.97
N ALA A 121 0.79 -6.65 -11.08
CA ALA A 121 0.98 -5.29 -10.57
C ALA A 121 1.40 -4.32 -11.69
N LYS A 122 2.34 -4.73 -12.55
CA LYS A 122 2.84 -3.89 -13.65
C LYS A 122 1.75 -3.67 -14.69
N GLU A 123 1.04 -4.72 -15.07
CA GLU A 123 -0.06 -4.60 -16.03
C GLU A 123 -1.18 -3.69 -15.51
N SER A 124 -1.60 -3.89 -14.26
CA SER A 124 -2.70 -3.12 -13.63
C SER A 124 -2.33 -1.65 -13.48
N LEU A 125 -1.10 -1.35 -13.05
CA LEU A 125 -0.60 0.03 -12.96
C LEU A 125 -0.48 0.67 -14.35
N SER A 126 -0.01 -0.07 -15.36
CA SER A 126 0.08 0.45 -16.73
C SER A 126 -1.29 0.85 -17.28
N LYS A 127 -2.32 0.04 -17.02
CA LYS A 127 -3.70 0.34 -17.39
C LYS A 127 -4.25 1.56 -16.64
N LEU A 128 -3.97 1.68 -15.33
CA LEU A 128 -4.35 2.86 -14.54
C LEU A 128 -3.71 4.13 -15.09
N VAL A 129 -2.40 4.11 -15.36
CA VAL A 129 -1.70 5.26 -15.93
C VAL A 129 -2.30 5.65 -17.29
N ALA A 130 -2.60 4.68 -18.15
CA ALA A 130 -3.24 4.94 -19.44
C ALA A 130 -4.65 5.56 -19.28
N ALA A 131 -5.45 5.05 -18.34
CA ALA A 131 -6.77 5.60 -18.05
C ALA A 131 -6.69 7.05 -17.57
N VAL A 132 -5.76 7.36 -16.65
CA VAL A 132 -5.58 8.73 -16.14
C VAL A 132 -5.11 9.69 -17.24
N LYS A 133 -4.26 9.26 -18.18
CA LYS A 133 -3.83 10.10 -19.32
C LYS A 133 -4.99 10.49 -20.24
N ASN A 134 -6.02 9.66 -20.32
CA ASN A 134 -7.18 9.86 -21.19
C ASN A 134 -8.34 10.63 -20.52
N LEU A 135 -8.17 11.05 -19.26
CA LEU A 135 -9.04 11.99 -18.55
C LEU A 135 -8.56 13.42 -18.78
#